data_AF-A0A8T0JC78-F1
#
_entry.id   AF-A0A8T0JC78-F1
#
_cell.length_a   1.000
_cell.length_b   1.000
_cell.length_c   1.000
_cell.angle_alpha   90.00
_cell.angle_beta   90.00
_cell.angle_gamma   90.00
#
_symmetry.space_group_name_H-M   'P 1'
#
loop_
_entity.id
_entity.type
_entity.pdbx_description
1 polymer ?
#
loop_
_entity_poly.entity_id
_entity_poly.type
_entity_poly.pdbx_seq_one_letter_code
_entity_poly.pdbx_strand_id
1 'polypeptide(L)'
;MEDAIEQVPKPVITNPSEWEESYRSLLYVFSGLLVTWMVLVLVWTLNTWTRRRWQTSNLQWMLTAVPLLKSLVLGLSFSFWYSCLNLSTCSFWVAFGVFVSRIFFETACFVSFLLIAHGYCTMHEQLSVSERRSIAGLASLLYLTLTGYKAAVSQFSVLVVLIYGLLLYVIMVHIARNLSVLREQLQQIQDGGVHILHTAIYTKYTMFKKFQRAMLMMVVAEILMHSRADGMANEYWMRLLVRELTEIVIFAYVGWTFRSRELTPFFTVIPNLHSTGQRILPPIYSVV
;
A
#
# COMPACT_ATOMS: atom_id res chain seq x y z
N MET A 1 14.82 55.11 -18.57
CA MET A 1 15.54 53.85 -18.27
C MET A 1 14.51 52.95 -17.62
N GLU A 2 13.56 52.49 -18.43
CA GLU A 2 12.40 51.71 -18.05
C GLU A 2 12.03 50.89 -19.28
N ASP A 3 11.43 49.73 -19.04
CA ASP A 3 10.85 48.79 -19.99
C ASP A 3 11.76 47.74 -20.63
N ALA A 4 11.93 46.65 -19.87
CA ALA A 4 12.00 45.30 -20.42
C ALA A 4 11.46 44.30 -19.40
N ILE A 5 10.14 44.29 -19.17
CA ILE A 5 9.46 43.16 -18.53
C ILE A 5 9.12 42.16 -19.63
N GLU A 6 9.93 41.12 -19.70
CA GLU A 6 9.77 39.93 -20.51
C GLU A 6 8.42 39.26 -20.17
N GLN A 7 7.42 39.45 -21.04
CA GLN A 7 6.14 38.75 -20.94
C GLN A 7 6.35 37.27 -21.25
N VAL A 8 6.44 36.46 -20.20
CA VAL A 8 6.28 35.00 -20.30
C VAL A 8 4.91 34.72 -20.93
N PRO A 9 4.82 34.01 -22.07
CA PRO A 9 3.55 33.71 -22.68
C PRO A 9 2.78 32.74 -21.78
N LYS A 10 1.75 33.25 -21.10
CA LYS A 10 0.70 32.40 -20.53
C LYS A 10 0.02 31.70 -21.71
N PRO A 11 -0.13 30.37 -21.70
CA PRO A 11 -0.88 29.69 -22.75
C PRO A 11 -2.31 30.23 -22.72
N VAL A 12 -2.66 30.97 -23.77
CA VAL A 12 -4.03 31.44 -24.02
C VAL A 12 -4.80 30.22 -24.50
N ILE A 13 -5.56 29.61 -23.58
CA ILE A 13 -6.50 28.53 -23.87
C ILE A 13 -7.64 29.16 -24.70
N THR A 14 -7.68 28.88 -26.00
CA THR A 14 -8.50 29.63 -26.96
C THR A 14 -9.81 28.94 -27.33
N ASN A 15 -10.04 27.66 -27.03
CA ASN A 15 -11.27 26.96 -27.44
C ASN A 15 -11.88 26.07 -26.35
N PRO A 16 -13.21 26.14 -26.12
CA PRO A 16 -13.89 25.27 -25.18
C PRO A 16 -13.87 23.77 -25.55
N SER A 17 -13.80 23.47 -26.84
CA SER A 17 -13.88 22.11 -27.38
C SER A 17 -12.60 21.28 -27.15
N GLU A 18 -11.43 21.91 -27.08
CA GLU A 18 -10.14 21.20 -26.95
C GLU A 18 -9.95 20.58 -25.56
N TRP A 19 -10.50 21.20 -24.51
CA TRP A 19 -10.47 20.60 -23.18
C TRP A 19 -11.48 19.46 -23.04
N GLU A 20 -12.68 19.60 -23.59
CA GLU A 20 -13.69 18.53 -23.53
C GLU A 20 -13.17 17.23 -24.15
N GLU A 21 -12.49 17.28 -25.30
CA GLU A 21 -11.92 16.09 -25.92
C GLU A 21 -10.78 15.46 -25.11
N SER A 22 -9.87 16.27 -24.56
CA SER A 22 -8.76 15.77 -23.73
C SER A 22 -9.25 15.16 -22.41
N TYR A 23 -10.27 15.75 -21.78
CA TYR A 23 -10.85 15.23 -20.54
C TYR A 23 -11.83 14.07 -20.76
N ARG A 24 -12.36 13.87 -21.97
CA ARG A 24 -13.19 12.72 -22.31
C ARG A 24 -12.43 11.41 -22.22
N SER A 25 -11.16 11.40 -22.65
CA SER A 25 -10.25 10.28 -22.42
C SER A 25 -10.14 9.99 -20.91
N LEU A 26 -9.97 11.02 -20.08
CA LEU A 26 -9.93 10.91 -18.61
C LEU A 26 -11.02 10.00 -18.03
N LEU A 27 -12.25 10.17 -18.50
CA LEU A 27 -13.42 9.42 -18.07
C LEU A 27 -13.32 7.92 -18.40
N TYR A 28 -12.85 7.58 -19.60
CA TYR A 28 -12.69 6.19 -20.04
C TYR A 28 -11.64 5.44 -19.21
N VAL A 29 -10.54 6.08 -18.82
CA VAL A 29 -9.55 5.44 -17.93
C VAL A 29 -10.02 5.33 -16.51
N PHE A 30 -10.68 6.35 -15.96
CA PHE A 30 -11.24 6.19 -14.62
C PHE A 30 -12.26 5.05 -14.58
N SER A 31 -13.08 4.91 -15.63
CA SER A 31 -13.99 3.78 -15.78
C SER A 31 -13.26 2.44 -15.92
N GLY A 32 -12.29 2.34 -16.84
CA GLY A 32 -11.52 1.11 -17.05
C GLY A 32 -10.72 0.66 -15.82
N LEU A 33 -10.10 1.62 -15.12
CA LEU A 33 -9.40 1.37 -13.86
C LEU A 33 -10.37 0.96 -12.77
N LEU A 34 -11.53 1.63 -12.64
CA LEU A 34 -12.56 1.26 -11.67
C LEU A 34 -13.02 -0.19 -11.89
N VAL A 35 -13.32 -0.58 -13.13
CA VAL A 35 -13.70 -1.97 -13.46
C VAL A 35 -12.58 -2.93 -13.07
N THR A 36 -11.33 -2.60 -13.39
CA THR A 36 -10.17 -3.45 -13.05
C THR A 36 -10.03 -3.64 -11.54
N TRP A 37 -10.15 -2.57 -10.76
CA TRP A 37 -10.10 -2.63 -9.29
C TRP A 37 -11.28 -3.40 -8.71
N MET A 38 -12.50 -3.21 -9.24
CA MET A 38 -13.68 -3.95 -8.80
C MET A 38 -13.54 -5.45 -9.08
N VAL A 39 -13.02 -5.84 -10.25
CA VAL A 39 -12.72 -7.25 -10.56
C VAL A 39 -11.66 -7.79 -9.60
N LEU A 40 -10.62 -7.02 -9.29
CA LEU A 40 -9.58 -7.42 -8.34
C LEU A 40 -10.15 -7.61 -6.93
N VAL A 41 -11.01 -6.70 -6.46
CA VAL A 41 -11.75 -6.82 -5.19
C VAL A 41 -12.63 -8.07 -5.21
N LEU A 42 -13.37 -8.33 -6.28
CA LEU A 42 -14.24 -9.51 -6.41
C LEU A 42 -13.43 -10.81 -6.37
N VAL A 43 -12.36 -10.91 -7.17
CA VAL A 43 -11.47 -12.08 -7.16
C VAL A 43 -10.86 -12.29 -5.78
N TRP A 44 -10.41 -11.21 -5.13
CA TRP A 44 -9.81 -11.26 -3.81
C TRP A 44 -10.81 -11.68 -2.72
N THR A 45 -12.01 -11.11 -2.74
CA THR A 45 -13.08 -11.44 -1.79
C THR A 45 -13.60 -12.85 -1.99
N LEU A 46 -13.79 -13.31 -3.23
CA LEU A 46 -14.17 -14.70 -3.53
C LEU A 46 -13.10 -15.69 -3.09
N ASN A 47 -11.83 -15.40 -3.36
CA ASN A 47 -10.71 -16.23 -2.92
C ASN A 47 -10.61 -16.27 -1.39
N THR A 48 -10.78 -15.12 -0.73
CA THR A 48 -10.80 -15.02 0.74
C THR A 48 -12.01 -15.75 1.33
N TRP A 49 -13.19 -15.62 0.73
CA TRP A 49 -14.42 -16.30 1.15
C TRP A 49 -14.33 -17.81 1.02
N THR A 50 -13.80 -18.30 -0.11
CA THR A 50 -13.64 -19.73 -0.35
C THR A 50 -12.64 -20.34 0.64
N ARG A 51 -11.57 -19.60 0.95
CA ARG A 51 -10.55 -19.98 1.95
C ARG A 51 -10.94 -19.67 3.39
N ARG A 52 -12.07 -18.99 3.61
CA ARG A 52 -12.59 -18.57 4.93
C ARG A 52 -12.84 -19.75 5.86
N ARG A 53 -13.10 -20.94 5.30
CA ARG A 53 -13.25 -22.19 6.06
C ARG A 53 -12.00 -22.56 6.88
N TRP A 54 -10.84 -21.98 6.60
CA TRP A 54 -9.57 -22.40 7.18
C TRP A 54 -8.92 -21.37 8.13
N GLN A 55 -9.15 -20.06 7.99
CA GLN A 55 -8.93 -19.01 9.01
C GLN A 55 -9.15 -17.60 8.44
N THR A 56 -9.84 -16.70 9.16
CA THR A 56 -9.85 -15.26 8.87
C THR A 56 -8.88 -14.52 9.78
N SER A 57 -7.73 -14.12 9.24
CA SER A 57 -6.81 -13.19 9.90
C SER A 57 -7.30 -11.74 9.72
N ASN A 58 -7.20 -10.93 10.77
CA ASN A 58 -7.48 -9.49 10.73
C ASN A 58 -6.65 -8.76 9.65
N LEU A 59 -5.47 -9.29 9.30
CA LEU A 59 -4.62 -8.75 8.23
C LEU A 59 -5.29 -8.85 6.85
N GLN A 60 -6.03 -9.93 6.57
CA GLN A 60 -6.70 -10.11 5.26
C GLN A 60 -7.83 -9.09 5.07
N TRP A 61 -8.54 -8.74 6.14
CA TRP A 61 -9.55 -7.67 6.12
C TRP A 61 -8.91 -6.31 5.86
N MET A 62 -7.78 -6.01 6.51
CA MET A 62 -7.04 -4.78 6.27
C MET A 62 -6.54 -4.69 4.81
N LEU A 63 -5.96 -5.78 4.29
CA LEU A 63 -5.54 -5.87 2.89
C LEU A 63 -6.69 -5.74 1.89
N THR A 64 -7.91 -6.10 2.29
CA THR A 64 -9.13 -5.93 1.46
C THR A 64 -9.66 -4.50 1.51
N ALA A 65 -9.46 -3.79 2.63
CA ALA A 65 -9.89 -2.40 2.76
C ALA A 65 -9.19 -1.47 1.76
N VAL A 66 -7.91 -1.74 1.45
CA VAL A 66 -7.14 -0.90 0.53
C VAL A 66 -7.70 -0.87 -0.91
N PRO A 67 -7.93 -2.01 -1.60
CA PRO A 67 -8.52 -2.00 -2.94
C PRO A 67 -9.98 -1.50 -2.94
N LEU A 68 -10.71 -1.67 -1.84
CA LEU A 68 -12.05 -1.07 -1.67
C LEU A 68 -11.99 0.45 -1.62
N LEU A 69 -11.10 1.03 -0.80
CA LEU A 69 -10.88 2.47 -0.74
C LEU A 69 -10.42 3.02 -2.09
N LYS A 70 -9.56 2.29 -2.82
CA LYS A 70 -9.13 2.68 -4.15
C LYS A 70 -10.27 2.70 -5.16
N SER A 71 -11.11 1.67 -5.15
CA SER A 71 -12.33 1.62 -5.97
C SER A 71 -13.26 2.79 -5.66
N LEU A 72 -13.41 3.14 -4.39
CA LEU A 72 -14.19 4.31 -3.97
C LEU A 72 -13.60 5.63 -4.52
N VAL A 73 -12.27 5.82 -4.43
CA VAL A 73 -11.58 7.00 -4.98
C VAL A 73 -11.83 7.12 -6.49
N LEU A 74 -11.68 6.03 -7.24
CA LEU A 74 -11.88 6.01 -8.69
C LEU A 74 -13.36 6.23 -9.06
N GLY A 75 -14.30 5.65 -8.30
CA GLY A 75 -15.74 5.83 -8.50
C GLY A 75 -16.19 7.27 -8.24
N LEU A 76 -15.69 7.90 -7.17
CA LEU A 76 -15.94 9.32 -6.90
C LEU A 76 -15.28 10.22 -7.95
N SER A 77 -14.08 9.88 -8.41
CA SER A 77 -13.38 10.62 -9.47
C SER A 77 -14.15 10.55 -10.79
N PHE A 78 -14.60 9.35 -11.19
CA PHE A 78 -15.46 9.15 -12.35
C PHE A 78 -16.75 9.97 -12.21
N SER A 79 -17.43 9.89 -11.06
CA SER A 79 -18.68 10.63 -10.81
C SER A 79 -18.50 12.14 -10.90
N PHE A 80 -17.38 12.66 -10.40
CA PHE A 80 -17.03 14.08 -10.49
C PHE A 80 -16.87 14.53 -11.95
N TRP A 81 -16.02 13.83 -12.71
CA TRP A 81 -15.76 14.17 -14.11
C TRP A 81 -17.00 13.97 -14.99
N TYR A 82 -17.77 12.90 -14.76
CA TYR A 82 -19.03 12.66 -15.46
C TYR A 82 -20.03 13.80 -15.24
N SER A 83 -20.21 14.24 -13.99
CA SER A 83 -21.13 15.33 -13.66
C SER A 83 -20.69 16.66 -14.27
N CYS A 84 -19.38 16.92 -14.28
CA CYS A 84 -18.81 18.16 -14.79
C CYS A 84 -18.87 18.23 -16.33
N LEU A 85 -18.66 17.11 -17.03
CA LEU A 85 -18.67 17.05 -18.51
C LEU A 85 -20.07 16.85 -19.09
N ASN A 86 -20.89 15.94 -18.55
CA ASN A 86 -22.18 15.58 -19.15
C ASN A 86 -23.37 16.39 -18.59
N LEU A 87 -23.30 16.82 -17.32
CA LEU A 87 -24.37 17.60 -16.69
C LEU A 87 -24.02 19.08 -16.52
N SER A 88 -22.79 19.48 -16.89
CA SER A 88 -22.26 20.85 -16.70
C SER A 88 -22.35 21.38 -15.25
N THR A 89 -22.51 20.48 -14.27
CA THR A 89 -22.58 20.81 -12.83
C THR A 89 -21.47 20.08 -12.08
N CYS A 90 -20.44 20.82 -11.67
CA CYS A 90 -19.31 20.27 -10.93
C CYS A 90 -19.57 20.37 -9.42
N SER A 91 -20.00 19.27 -8.79
CA SER A 91 -20.38 19.25 -7.38
C SER A 91 -19.15 19.34 -6.46
N PHE A 92 -19.12 20.39 -5.63
CA PHE A 92 -18.09 20.59 -4.60
C PHE A 92 -17.99 19.39 -3.64
N TRP A 93 -19.12 18.82 -3.23
CA TRP A 93 -19.16 17.69 -2.30
C TRP A 93 -18.50 16.43 -2.88
N VAL A 94 -18.66 16.19 -4.19
CA VAL A 94 -18.00 15.05 -4.85
C VAL A 94 -16.50 15.30 -4.94
N ALA A 95 -16.07 16.52 -5.28
CA ALA A 95 -14.65 16.89 -5.28
C ALA A 95 -14.01 16.75 -3.89
N PHE A 96 -14.70 17.20 -2.85
CA PHE A 96 -14.28 17.01 -1.46
C PHE A 96 -14.22 15.54 -1.07
N GLY A 97 -15.20 14.74 -1.53
CA GLY A 97 -15.19 13.28 -1.37
C GLY A 97 -13.97 12.61 -2.01
N VAL A 98 -13.61 13.00 -3.25
CA VAL A 98 -12.38 12.53 -3.92
C VAL A 98 -11.14 12.90 -3.12
N PHE A 99 -11.06 14.13 -2.60
CA PHE A 99 -9.96 14.60 -1.77
C PHE A 99 -9.80 13.74 -0.51
N VAL A 100 -10.86 13.59 0.27
CA VAL A 100 -10.84 12.87 1.55
C VAL A 100 -10.56 11.38 1.35
N SER A 101 -11.26 10.75 0.40
CA SER A 101 -11.07 9.32 0.09
C SER A 101 -9.64 9.01 -0.37
N ARG A 102 -9.00 9.93 -1.10
CA ARG A 102 -7.60 9.76 -1.53
C ARG A 102 -6.63 9.75 -0.35
N ILE A 103 -6.82 10.63 0.63
CA ILE A 103 -6.01 10.65 1.86
C ILE A 103 -6.21 9.35 2.65
N PHE A 104 -7.45 8.88 2.77
CA PHE A 104 -7.73 7.59 3.42
C PHE A 104 -7.10 6.41 2.70
N PHE A 105 -7.12 6.37 1.37
CA PHE A 105 -6.46 5.33 0.59
C PHE A 105 -4.94 5.33 0.83
N GLU A 106 -4.28 6.48 0.71
CA GLU A 106 -2.82 6.59 0.90
C GLU A 106 -2.42 6.18 2.32
N THR A 107 -3.15 6.63 3.33
CA THR A 107 -2.89 6.24 4.72
C THR A 107 -3.13 4.75 4.98
N ALA A 108 -4.23 4.18 4.48
CA ALA A 108 -4.51 2.75 4.63
C ALA A 108 -3.46 1.86 3.93
N CYS A 109 -2.96 2.31 2.77
CA CYS A 109 -1.87 1.66 2.04
C CYS A 109 -0.59 1.56 2.89
N PHE A 110 -0.10 2.69 3.42
CA PHE A 110 1.09 2.71 4.25
C PHE A 110 0.92 1.96 5.57
N VAL A 111 -0.24 2.06 6.22
CA VAL A 111 -0.54 1.28 7.44
C VAL A 111 -0.50 -0.21 7.12
N SER A 112 -1.05 -0.65 5.99
CA SER A 112 -0.99 -2.06 5.58
C SER A 112 0.46 -2.52 5.38
N PHE A 113 1.31 -1.72 4.73
CA PHE A 113 2.72 -2.05 4.57
C PHE A 113 3.49 -2.06 5.88
N LEU A 114 3.21 -1.14 6.81
CA LEU A 114 3.79 -1.13 8.15
C LEU A 114 3.40 -2.39 8.94
N LEU A 115 2.12 -2.76 8.93
CA LEU A 115 1.64 -3.97 9.59
C LEU A 115 2.34 -5.22 9.05
N ILE A 116 2.48 -5.32 7.73
CA ILE A 116 3.21 -6.42 7.08
C ILE A 116 4.70 -6.36 7.47
N ALA A 117 5.33 -5.19 7.46
CA ALA A 117 6.74 -5.01 7.78
C ALA A 117 7.07 -5.43 9.22
N HIS A 118 6.19 -5.14 10.18
CA HIS A 118 6.29 -5.62 11.57
C HIS A 118 6.02 -7.12 11.71
N GLY A 119 5.44 -7.76 10.69
CA GLY A 119 5.09 -9.18 10.72
C GLY A 119 3.79 -9.49 11.47
N TYR A 120 2.87 -8.52 11.52
CA TYR A 120 1.54 -8.70 12.09
C TYR A 120 0.82 -9.88 11.43
N CYS A 121 0.28 -10.79 12.24
CA CYS A 121 -0.38 -12.04 11.83
C CYS A 121 0.46 -13.03 10.99
N THR A 122 1.77 -12.80 10.82
CA THR A 122 2.69 -13.72 10.11
C THR A 122 3.78 -14.25 11.03
N MET A 123 4.35 -13.37 11.87
CA MET A 123 5.36 -13.69 12.89
C MET A 123 4.77 -13.60 14.30
N HIS A 124 3.92 -12.59 14.56
CA HIS A 124 3.27 -12.38 15.86
C HIS A 124 1.75 -12.35 15.69
N GLU A 125 1.00 -13.11 16.50
CA GLU A 125 -0.47 -13.05 16.53
C GLU A 125 -0.97 -11.70 17.06
N GLN A 126 -0.19 -11.04 17.92
CA GLN A 126 -0.50 -9.73 18.47
C GLN A 126 0.74 -8.81 18.43
N LEU A 127 0.60 -7.62 17.85
CA LEU A 127 1.60 -6.55 17.98
C LEU A 127 1.68 -6.10 19.44
N SER A 128 2.89 -5.80 19.90
CA SER A 128 3.11 -5.19 21.22
C SER A 128 2.46 -3.79 21.30
N VAL A 129 2.16 -3.32 22.52
CA VAL A 129 1.54 -2.00 22.73
C VAL A 129 2.43 -0.88 22.18
N SER A 130 3.76 -1.02 22.30
CA SER A 130 4.73 -0.05 21.77
C SER A 130 4.66 0.06 20.24
N GLU A 131 4.61 -1.08 19.54
CA GLU A 131 4.52 -1.10 18.08
C GLU A 131 3.19 -0.56 17.57
N ARG A 132 2.07 -0.88 18.24
CA ARG A 132 0.76 -0.31 17.89
C ARG A 132 0.76 1.21 18.03
N ARG A 133 1.34 1.74 19.12
CA ARG A 133 1.47 3.18 19.34
C ARG A 133 2.35 3.83 18.27
N SER A 134 3.45 3.18 17.88
CA SER A 134 4.33 3.65 16.80
C SER A 134 3.59 3.73 15.45
N ILE A 135 2.90 2.65 15.06
CA ILE A 135 2.12 2.61 13.80
C ILE A 135 1.01 3.68 13.81
N ALA A 136 0.27 3.81 14.92
CA ALA A 136 -0.77 4.83 15.06
C ALA A 136 -0.20 6.25 14.98
N GLY A 137 0.94 6.51 15.63
CA GLY A 137 1.64 7.79 15.58
C GLY A 137 2.09 8.13 14.16
N LEU A 138 2.75 7.19 13.48
CA LEU A 138 3.17 7.37 12.08
C LEU A 138 1.99 7.58 11.14
N ALA A 139 0.90 6.84 11.32
CA ALA A 139 -0.33 7.00 10.54
C ALA A 139 -0.98 8.37 10.76
N SER A 140 -1.05 8.84 12.01
CA SER A 140 -1.57 10.18 12.32
C SER A 140 -0.71 11.30 11.73
N LEU A 141 0.61 11.17 11.82
CA LEU A 141 1.54 12.14 11.26
C LEU A 141 1.42 12.22 9.74
N LEU A 142 1.34 11.05 9.08
CA LEU A 142 1.08 10.97 7.64
C LEU A 142 -0.26 11.62 7.28
N TYR A 143 -1.34 11.29 7.98
CA TYR A 143 -2.67 11.85 7.71
C TYR A 143 -2.69 13.39 7.81
N LEU A 144 -2.11 13.94 8.88
CA LEU A 144 -2.01 15.39 9.08
C LEU A 144 -1.16 16.06 8.01
N THR A 145 -0.02 15.44 7.65
CA THR A 145 0.89 15.97 6.63
C THR A 145 0.23 15.98 5.25
N LEU A 146 -0.49 14.91 4.89
CA LEU A 146 -1.23 14.83 3.63
C LEU A 146 -2.39 15.80 3.56
N THR A 147 -3.13 15.94 4.66
CA THR A 147 -4.22 16.92 4.76
C THR A 147 -3.67 18.33 4.59
N GLY A 148 -2.58 18.67 5.29
CA GLY A 148 -1.90 19.97 5.16
C GLY A 148 -1.37 20.22 3.74
N TYR A 149 -0.70 19.25 3.13
CA TYR A 149 -0.17 19.38 1.77
C TYR A 149 -1.24 19.59 0.72
N LYS A 150 -2.35 18.84 0.82
CA LYS A 150 -3.42 18.92 -0.16
C LYS A 150 -4.33 20.14 0.07
N ALA A 151 -4.45 20.64 1.31
CA ALA A 151 -5.31 21.78 1.65
C ALA A 151 -4.60 23.15 1.61
N ALA A 152 -3.34 23.24 2.06
CA ALA A 152 -2.64 24.49 2.33
C ALA A 152 -1.53 24.84 1.31
N VAL A 153 -1.60 24.29 0.09
CA VAL A 153 -0.72 24.58 -1.06
C VAL A 153 0.72 24.00 -0.92
N SER A 154 1.44 23.89 -2.04
CA SER A 154 2.72 23.18 -2.30
C SER A 154 3.90 23.43 -1.35
N GLN A 155 3.79 24.31 -0.34
CA GLN A 155 4.86 24.62 0.61
C GLN A 155 5.19 23.43 1.53
N PHE A 156 4.23 22.53 1.75
CA PHE A 156 4.44 21.29 2.52
C PHE A 156 5.08 20.15 1.72
N SER A 157 5.47 20.37 0.46
CA SER A 157 6.06 19.32 -0.39
C SER A 157 7.30 18.67 0.25
N VAL A 158 8.16 19.49 0.89
CA VAL A 158 9.34 18.99 1.62
C VAL A 158 8.94 18.07 2.77
N LEU A 159 7.92 18.45 3.55
CA LEU A 159 7.42 17.64 4.66
C LEU A 159 6.81 16.32 4.18
N VAL A 160 6.12 16.32 3.03
CA VAL A 160 5.59 15.11 2.40
C VAL A 160 6.71 14.15 1.99
N VAL A 161 7.77 14.67 1.36
CA VAL A 161 8.93 13.85 0.98
C VAL A 161 9.61 13.28 2.24
N LEU A 162 9.76 14.07 3.29
CA LEU A 162 10.36 13.63 4.56
C LEU A 162 9.52 12.54 5.25
N ILE A 163 8.19 12.69 5.34
CA ILE A 163 7.35 11.69 6.00
C ILE A 163 7.30 10.39 5.20
N TYR A 164 7.22 10.44 3.86
CA TYR A 164 7.29 9.23 3.04
C TYR A 164 8.66 8.56 3.13
N GLY A 165 9.75 9.35 3.12
CA GLY A 165 11.11 8.84 3.33
C GLY A 165 11.25 8.14 4.69
N LEU A 166 10.74 8.74 5.76
CA LEU A 166 10.73 8.16 7.10
C LEU A 166 9.92 6.85 7.14
N LEU A 167 8.73 6.81 6.56
CA LEU A 167 7.89 5.61 6.50
C LEU A 167 8.59 4.47 5.75
N LEU A 168 9.17 4.78 4.58
CA LEU A 168 9.92 3.79 3.79
C LEU A 168 11.15 3.28 4.55
N TYR A 169 11.87 4.16 5.24
CA TYR A 169 13.00 3.78 6.08
C TYR A 169 12.57 2.83 7.20
N VAL A 170 11.51 3.17 7.95
CA VAL A 170 10.95 2.33 9.02
C VAL A 170 10.53 0.95 8.47
N ILE A 171 9.81 0.93 7.34
CA ILE A 171 9.41 -0.32 6.67
C ILE A 171 10.63 -1.17 6.35
N MET A 172 11.67 -0.60 5.73
CA MET A 172 12.86 -1.35 5.35
C MET A 172 13.65 -1.87 6.55
N VAL A 173 13.79 -1.09 7.62
CA VAL A 173 14.45 -1.52 8.86
C VAL A 173 13.71 -2.68 9.51
N HIS A 174 12.38 -2.61 9.60
CA HIS A 174 11.58 -3.69 10.18
C HIS A 174 11.63 -4.97 9.32
N ILE A 175 11.57 -4.84 8.00
CA ILE A 175 11.77 -5.98 7.08
C ILE A 175 13.16 -6.61 7.29
N ALA A 176 14.22 -5.80 7.38
CA ALA A 176 15.57 -6.29 7.57
C ALA A 176 15.76 -7.02 8.90
N ARG A 177 15.22 -6.48 9.99
CA ARG A 177 15.21 -7.12 11.32
C ARG A 177 14.46 -8.45 11.30
N ASN A 178 13.29 -8.49 10.66
CA ASN A 178 12.52 -9.72 10.55
C ASN A 178 13.24 -10.78 9.69
N LEU A 179 13.93 -10.36 8.62
CA LEU A 179 14.76 -11.24 7.79
C LEU A 179 15.99 -11.77 8.52
N SER A 180 16.65 -10.97 9.37
CA SER A 180 17.81 -11.43 10.16
C SER A 180 17.39 -12.48 11.19
N VAL A 181 16.30 -12.23 11.93
CA VAL A 181 15.75 -13.19 12.88
C VAL A 181 15.34 -14.50 12.19
N LEU A 182 14.65 -14.41 11.04
CA LEU A 182 14.27 -15.61 10.27
C LEU A 182 15.49 -16.38 9.75
N ARG A 183 16.56 -15.69 9.37
CA ARG A 183 17.82 -16.32 8.93
C ARG A 183 18.49 -17.06 10.09
N GLU A 184 18.56 -16.46 11.27
CA GLU A 184 19.12 -17.09 12.48
C GLU A 184 18.33 -18.35 12.88
N GLN A 185 16.99 -18.26 12.87
CA GLN A 185 16.13 -19.42 13.14
C GLN A 185 16.33 -20.54 12.12
N LEU A 186 16.48 -20.19 10.84
CA LEU A 186 16.71 -21.17 9.78
C LEU A 186 18.05 -21.90 9.97
N GLN A 187 19.10 -21.18 10.38
CA GLN A 187 20.42 -21.75 10.64
C GLN A 187 20.41 -22.72 11.83
N GLN A 188 19.74 -22.36 12.93
CA GLN A 188 19.62 -23.22 14.11
C GLN A 188 18.85 -24.52 13.84
N ILE A 189 17.85 -24.49 12.96
CA ILE A 189 17.02 -25.66 12.66
C ILE A 189 17.68 -26.58 11.64
N GLN A 190 18.54 -26.03 10.77
CA GLN A 190 19.39 -26.82 9.90
C GLN A 190 20.33 -27.72 10.71
N ASP A 191 20.79 -27.25 11.87
CA ASP A 191 21.59 -28.04 12.81
C ASP A 191 20.75 -29.05 13.63
N GLY A 192 19.43 -28.80 13.78
CA GLY A 192 18.50 -29.59 14.61
C GLY A 192 17.63 -30.63 13.89
N GLY A 193 17.65 -30.70 12.56
CA GLY A 193 17.10 -31.84 11.79
C GLY A 193 15.56 -31.95 11.62
N VAL A 194 14.75 -30.97 12.04
CA VAL A 194 13.27 -31.04 11.92
C VAL A 194 12.79 -30.47 10.58
N HIS A 195 12.61 -31.35 9.59
CA HIS A 195 12.29 -30.98 8.20
C HIS A 195 10.99 -30.15 8.03
N ILE A 196 9.95 -30.38 8.84
CA ILE A 196 8.65 -29.68 8.72
C ILE A 196 8.76 -28.21 9.18
N LEU A 197 9.52 -27.94 10.24
CA LEU A 197 9.72 -26.59 10.77
C LEU A 197 10.58 -25.74 9.82
N HIS A 198 11.57 -26.38 9.18
CA HIS A 198 12.40 -25.73 8.16
C HIS A 198 11.57 -25.22 6.97
N THR A 199 10.62 -26.01 6.45
CA THR A 199 9.75 -25.59 5.34
C THR A 199 8.86 -24.40 5.70
N ALA A 200 8.34 -24.35 6.94
CA ALA A 200 7.51 -23.23 7.41
C ALA A 200 8.32 -21.92 7.52
N ILE A 201 9.50 -21.97 8.12
CA ILE A 201 10.36 -20.79 8.31
C ILE A 201 10.94 -20.31 6.99
N TYR A 202 11.38 -21.22 6.12
CA TYR A 202 11.85 -20.88 4.77
C TYR A 202 10.76 -20.18 3.95
N THR A 203 9.50 -20.61 4.10
CA THR A 203 8.35 -19.96 3.47
C THR A 203 8.18 -18.53 3.97
N LYS A 204 8.20 -18.29 5.28
CA LYS A 204 8.11 -16.95 5.87
C LYS A 204 9.26 -16.04 5.39
N TYR A 205 10.49 -16.56 5.41
CA TYR A 205 11.68 -15.86 4.90
C TYR A 205 11.50 -15.43 3.43
N THR A 206 11.00 -16.34 2.58
CA THR A 206 10.75 -16.06 1.17
C THR A 206 9.67 -14.99 0.98
N MET A 207 8.62 -14.97 1.81
CA MET A 207 7.58 -13.94 1.77
C MET A 207 8.13 -12.55 2.09
N PHE A 208 8.88 -12.39 3.19
CA PHE A 208 9.49 -11.10 3.55
C PHE A 208 10.51 -10.62 2.51
N LYS A 209 11.29 -11.53 1.92
CA LYS A 209 12.24 -11.19 0.86
C LYS A 209 11.52 -10.71 -0.42
N LYS A 210 10.39 -11.34 -0.76
CA LYS A 210 9.54 -10.89 -1.87
C LYS A 210 8.92 -9.52 -1.58
N PHE A 211 8.49 -9.29 -0.35
CA PHE A 211 7.96 -7.99 0.08
C PHE A 211 9.01 -6.88 0.02
N GLN A 212 10.25 -7.14 0.48
CA GLN A 212 11.37 -6.20 0.36
C GLN A 212 11.61 -5.77 -1.09
N ARG A 213 11.62 -6.73 -2.02
CA ARG A 213 11.78 -6.46 -3.45
C ARG A 213 10.63 -5.62 -4.00
N ALA A 214 9.38 -5.91 -3.61
CA ALA A 214 8.23 -5.12 -4.04
C ALA A 214 8.30 -3.66 -3.56
N MET A 215 8.69 -3.44 -2.29
CA MET A 215 8.86 -2.09 -1.75
C MET A 215 9.98 -1.33 -2.46
N LEU A 216 11.10 -1.98 -2.78
CA LEU A 216 12.18 -1.35 -3.55
C LEU A 216 11.72 -0.98 -4.97
N MET A 217 11.01 -1.89 -5.66
CA MET A 217 10.47 -1.62 -6.99
C MET A 217 9.49 -0.43 -7.00
N MET A 218 8.66 -0.29 -5.97
CA MET A 218 7.76 0.85 -5.80
C MET A 218 8.55 2.17 -5.70
N VAL A 219 9.61 2.21 -4.90
CA VAL A 219 10.44 3.41 -4.73
C VAL A 219 11.13 3.78 -6.04
N VAL A 220 11.70 2.80 -6.75
CA VAL A 220 12.34 3.02 -8.05
C VAL A 220 11.32 3.53 -9.06
N ALA A 221 10.11 2.96 -9.10
CA ALA A 221 9.04 3.41 -10.00
C ALA A 221 8.62 4.86 -9.68
N GLU A 222 8.44 5.23 -8.41
CA GLU A 222 8.11 6.61 -8.04
C GLU A 222 9.23 7.59 -8.39
N ILE A 223 10.51 7.23 -8.18
CA ILE A 223 11.65 8.08 -8.59
C ILE A 223 11.66 8.26 -10.11
N LEU A 224 11.49 7.18 -10.88
CA LEU A 224 11.46 7.23 -12.34
C LEU A 224 10.30 8.10 -12.87
N MET A 225 9.15 8.06 -12.19
CA MET A 225 7.99 8.91 -12.52
C MET A 225 8.21 10.39 -12.19
N HIS A 226 9.08 10.71 -11.22
CA HIS A 226 9.42 12.09 -10.86
C HIS A 226 10.64 12.63 -11.60
N SER A 227 11.55 11.78 -12.08
CA SER A 227 12.64 12.20 -12.97
C SER A 227 12.02 12.69 -14.28
N ARG A 228 12.17 13.98 -14.58
CA ARG A 228 11.73 14.55 -15.86
C ARG A 228 12.49 13.85 -16.98
N ALA A 229 11.84 12.92 -17.68
CA ALA A 229 12.26 12.54 -19.01
C ALA A 229 11.84 13.70 -19.94
N ASP A 230 12.77 14.63 -20.17
CA ASP A 230 12.62 15.84 -21.01
C ASP A 230 12.35 15.55 -22.51
N GLY A 231 11.67 14.45 -22.83
CA GLY A 231 11.23 14.11 -24.19
C GLY A 231 9.84 13.44 -24.27
N MET A 232 9.15 13.19 -23.15
CA MET A 232 7.83 12.52 -23.15
C MET A 232 6.94 13.03 -22.00
N ALA A 233 6.72 14.35 -21.92
CA ALA A 233 5.56 14.92 -21.22
C ALA A 233 4.24 14.63 -21.97
N ASN A 234 4.10 13.42 -22.50
CA ASN A 234 2.97 12.97 -23.32
C ASN A 234 1.83 12.60 -22.38
N GLU A 235 0.82 13.48 -22.32
CA GLU A 235 -0.50 13.34 -21.71
C GLU A 235 -0.54 12.96 -20.21
N TYR A 236 -1.08 13.85 -19.37
CA TYR A 236 -1.40 13.63 -17.95
C TYR A 236 -2.05 12.26 -17.68
N TRP A 237 -2.84 11.79 -18.64
CA TRP A 237 -3.53 10.51 -18.66
C TRP A 237 -2.59 9.28 -18.65
N MET A 238 -1.50 9.33 -19.42
CA MET A 238 -0.50 8.25 -19.46
C MET A 238 0.25 8.15 -18.13
N ARG A 239 0.58 9.30 -17.53
CA ARG A 239 1.20 9.34 -16.20
C ARG A 239 0.28 8.73 -15.13
N LEU A 240 -1.00 9.09 -15.18
CA LEU A 240 -2.01 8.51 -14.30
C LEU A 240 -2.11 7.00 -14.49
N LEU A 241 -2.20 6.53 -15.74
CA LEU A 241 -2.25 5.12 -16.09
C LEU A 241 -1.06 4.33 -15.54
N VAL A 242 0.18 4.79 -15.76
CA VAL A 242 1.38 4.09 -15.31
C VAL A 242 1.42 4.00 -13.78
N ARG A 243 1.06 5.08 -13.08
CA ARG A 243 0.99 5.07 -11.61
C ARG A 243 -0.06 4.05 -11.12
N GLU A 244 -1.25 4.08 -11.68
CA GLU A 244 -2.35 3.20 -11.29
C GLU A 244 -2.04 1.72 -11.59
N LEU A 245 -1.43 1.42 -12.74
CA LEU A 245 -0.97 0.07 -13.08
C LEU A 245 0.12 -0.41 -12.13
N THR A 246 1.06 0.46 -11.75
CA THR A 246 2.11 0.15 -10.78
C THR A 246 1.50 -0.24 -9.43
N GLU A 247 0.52 0.53 -8.95
CA GLU A 247 -0.21 0.22 -7.72
C GLU A 247 -0.94 -1.13 -7.82
N ILE A 248 -1.67 -1.38 -8.92
CA ILE A 248 -2.37 -2.67 -9.14
C ILE A 248 -1.39 -3.84 -9.08
N VAL A 249 -0.25 -3.74 -9.77
CA VAL A 249 0.77 -4.80 -9.82
C VAL A 249 1.34 -5.06 -8.42
N ILE A 250 1.67 -4.00 -7.68
CA ILE A 250 2.21 -4.13 -6.32
C ILE A 250 1.17 -4.76 -5.39
N PHE A 251 -0.07 -4.29 -5.40
CA PHE A 251 -1.12 -4.83 -4.54
C PHE A 251 -1.46 -6.28 -4.87
N ALA A 252 -1.57 -6.62 -6.15
CA ALA A 252 -1.77 -8.00 -6.58
C ALA A 252 -0.59 -8.89 -6.13
N TYR A 253 0.65 -8.42 -6.28
CA TYR A 253 1.84 -9.16 -5.89
C TYR A 253 1.97 -9.35 -4.37
N VAL A 254 1.74 -8.29 -3.59
CA VAL A 254 1.77 -8.33 -2.12
C VAL A 254 0.62 -9.20 -1.60
N GLY A 255 -0.60 -9.00 -2.10
CA GLY A 255 -1.75 -9.83 -1.75
C GLY A 255 -1.53 -11.31 -2.08
N TRP A 256 -1.00 -11.62 -3.26
CA TRP A 256 -0.67 -13.00 -3.62
C TRP A 256 0.41 -13.61 -2.71
N THR A 257 1.41 -12.82 -2.34
CA THR A 257 2.51 -13.27 -1.46
C THR A 257 2.02 -13.57 -0.05
N PHE A 258 1.18 -12.70 0.53
CA PHE A 258 0.65 -12.82 1.89
C PHE A 258 -0.74 -13.46 1.96
N ARG A 259 -1.16 -14.19 0.91
CA ARG A 259 -2.42 -14.94 0.93
C ARG A 259 -2.44 -15.92 2.11
N SER A 260 -3.60 -16.08 2.76
CA SER A 260 -3.80 -17.12 3.75
C SER A 260 -3.40 -18.49 3.17
N ARG A 261 -2.36 -19.07 3.76
CA ARG A 261 -1.94 -20.44 3.51
C ARG A 261 -2.49 -21.30 4.64
N GLU A 262 -2.77 -22.56 4.34
CA GLU A 262 -3.13 -23.55 5.34
C GLU A 262 -2.03 -23.54 6.41
N LEU A 263 -2.42 -23.28 7.65
CA LEU A 263 -1.53 -23.46 8.78
C LEU A 263 -1.20 -24.95 8.83
N THR A 264 0.03 -25.30 8.47
CA THR A 264 0.60 -26.46 9.15
C THR A 264 0.62 -26.12 10.64
N PRO A 265 0.34 -27.08 11.54
CA PRO A 265 0.26 -26.83 12.99
C PRO A 265 1.54 -26.24 13.62
N PHE A 266 2.63 -26.17 12.84
CA PHE A 266 3.92 -25.57 13.20
C PHE A 266 4.13 -24.15 12.65
N PHE A 267 3.19 -23.59 11.88
CA PHE A 267 3.30 -22.24 11.32
C PHE A 267 3.07 -21.15 12.39
N THR A 268 2.32 -21.47 13.44
CA THR A 268 2.09 -20.64 14.64
C THR A 268 3.11 -20.87 15.75
N VAL A 269 3.84 -21.99 15.71
CA VAL A 269 4.91 -22.26 16.68
C VAL A 269 6.12 -21.42 16.29
N ILE A 270 6.21 -20.22 16.86
CA ILE A 270 7.48 -19.54 17.03
C ILE A 270 8.27 -20.46 17.96
N PRO A 271 9.42 -21.04 17.55
CA PRO A 271 10.31 -21.62 18.53
C PRO A 271 10.74 -20.45 19.42
N ASN A 272 10.17 -20.37 20.61
CA ASN A 272 10.69 -19.50 21.65
C ASN A 272 12.16 -19.88 21.78
N LEU A 273 13.03 -18.91 21.49
CA LEU A 273 14.46 -19.02 21.68
C LEU A 273 14.64 -19.39 23.15
N HIS A 274 14.85 -20.69 23.42
CA HIS A 274 15.11 -21.15 24.77
C HIS A 274 16.53 -20.70 25.07
N SER A 275 16.64 -19.47 25.58
CA SER A 275 17.83 -19.02 26.31
C SER A 275 18.12 -20.10 27.34
N THR A 276 19.30 -20.69 27.20
CA THR A 276 19.87 -21.69 28.10
C THR A 276 19.64 -21.28 29.56
N GLY A 277 18.73 -21.95 30.28
CA GLY A 277 18.69 -21.81 31.74
C GLY A 277 17.39 -21.99 32.53
N GLN A 278 16.21 -22.25 31.95
CA GLN A 278 15.04 -22.59 32.79
C GLN A 278 14.25 -23.77 32.25
N ARG A 279 14.31 -24.89 33.00
CA ARG A 279 13.40 -26.03 32.83
C ARG A 279 11.96 -25.55 33.09
N ILE A 280 11.18 -25.35 32.04
CA ILE A 280 9.74 -25.14 32.14
C ILE A 280 9.06 -26.45 31.74
N LEU A 281 8.27 -27.01 32.66
CA LEU A 281 7.46 -28.21 32.48
C LEU A 281 6.53 -28.11 31.26
N PRO A 282 6.15 -29.23 30.63
CA PRO A 282 5.28 -29.21 29.45
C PRO A 282 3.89 -28.66 29.80
N PRO A 283 3.28 -27.84 28.93
CA PRO A 283 1.93 -27.35 29.14
C PRO A 283 0.94 -28.51 28.97
N ILE A 284 0.15 -28.77 30.02
CA ILE A 284 -1.02 -29.62 29.99
C ILE A 284 -2.04 -28.95 29.06
N TYR A 285 -2.33 -29.59 27.94
CA TYR A 285 -3.42 -29.20 27.06
C TYR A 285 -4.74 -29.34 27.84
N SER A 286 -5.44 -28.24 28.06
CA SER A 286 -6.88 -28.30 28.35
C SER A 286 -7.61 -28.02 27.04
N VAL A 287 -8.41 -28.99 26.63
CA VAL A 287 -9.36 -28.86 25.52
C VAL A 287 -10.64 -28.32 26.15
N VAL A 288 -11.06 -27.12 25.75
CA VAL A 288 -12.45 -26.62 25.90
C VAL A 288 -12.84 -25.99 24.58
#